data_AF-A0A662A1D6-F1
#
_entry.id   AF-A0A662A1D6-F1
#
_cell.length_a   1.000
_cell.length_b   1.000
_cell.length_c   1.000
_cell.angle_alpha   90.00
_cell.angle_beta   90.00
_cell.angle_gamma   90.00
#
_symmetry.space_group_name_H-M   'P 1'
#
loop_
_entity.id
_entity.type
_entity.pdbx_description
1 polymer ?
#
loop_
_entity_poly.entity_id
_entity_poly.type
_entity_poly.pdbx_seq_one_letter_code
_entity_poly.pdbx_strand_id
1 'polypeptide(L)'
;MKKITYLIILITFIFTFGIVNSQELKGKDKLIFKKAEKLTHQKKYLTAIHYYEEILKSNEHVETLMNIADIYFISLSQKNYNKALEFYQRAESAINSAINKNRKLEKRKKIKELKQTCTNNIKICLSHIEEFNETKKRHKAAKKRLDNDNLK
;
A
#
# COMPACT_ATOMS: atom_id res chain seq x y z
N MET A 1 17.27 -27.73 -20.28
CA MET A 1 17.40 -26.26 -20.46
C MET A 1 16.09 -25.59 -20.04
N LYS A 2 16.10 -24.84 -18.93
CA LYS A 2 14.91 -24.27 -18.28
C LYS A 2 14.62 -22.87 -18.85
N LYS A 3 13.62 -22.74 -19.74
CA LYS A 3 13.13 -21.44 -20.26
C LYS A 3 11.60 -21.35 -20.35
N ILE A 4 10.86 -22.00 -19.46
CA ILE A 4 9.37 -21.91 -19.38
C ILE A 4 8.88 -21.56 -17.96
N THR A 5 9.73 -20.97 -17.11
CA THR A 5 9.33 -20.63 -15.73
C THR A 5 8.77 -19.21 -15.55
N TYR A 6 8.75 -18.39 -16.60
CA TYR A 6 8.31 -16.97 -16.49
C TYR A 6 6.96 -16.67 -17.14
N LEU A 7 6.18 -17.68 -17.54
CA LEU A 7 4.85 -17.53 -18.15
C LEU A 7 3.72 -18.19 -17.34
N ILE A 8 3.93 -18.44 -16.04
CA ILE A 8 2.92 -19.01 -15.12
C ILE A 8 2.66 -18.08 -13.92
N ILE A 9 2.61 -16.76 -14.16
CA ILE A 9 1.93 -15.83 -13.25
C ILE A 9 0.98 -14.95 -14.07
N LEU A 10 0.23 -15.63 -14.94
CA LEU A 10 -1.01 -15.13 -15.51
C LEU A 10 -2.04 -16.23 -15.21
N ILE A 11 -3.03 -15.91 -14.38
CA ILE A 11 -4.20 -16.73 -14.01
C ILE A 11 -3.99 -17.74 -12.86
N THR A 12 -4.13 -17.25 -11.63
CA THR A 12 -5.12 -17.75 -10.65
C THR A 12 -5.54 -16.51 -9.82
N PHE A 13 -6.73 -15.92 -9.95
CA PHE A 13 -7.97 -16.41 -9.37
C PHE A 13 -9.16 -15.59 -9.91
N ILE A 14 -9.72 -15.98 -11.06
CA ILE A 14 -11.15 -15.70 -11.32
C ILE A 14 -11.88 -16.95 -10.85
N PHE A 15 -12.38 -16.94 -9.61
CA PHE A 15 -13.64 -17.58 -9.20
C PHE A 15 -13.89 -17.36 -7.70
N THR A 16 -14.81 -16.45 -7.37
CA THR A 16 -16.00 -16.75 -6.56
C THR A 16 -16.97 -15.58 -6.68
N PHE A 17 -18.08 -15.87 -7.35
CA PHE A 17 -19.28 -15.07 -7.51
C PHE A 17 -19.77 -14.52 -6.15
N GLY A 18 -20.13 -13.23 -6.09
CA GLY A 18 -21.27 -12.75 -5.28
C GLY A 18 -21.01 -12.03 -3.95
N ILE A 19 -19.78 -11.75 -3.51
CA ILE A 19 -19.57 -11.46 -2.08
C ILE A 19 -19.14 -10.01 -1.78
N VAL A 20 -18.19 -9.35 -2.45
CA VAL A 20 -17.74 -7.97 -2.07
C VAL A 20 -18.51 -6.84 -2.78
N ASN A 21 -19.82 -6.71 -2.55
CA ASN A 21 -20.65 -5.72 -3.26
C ASN A 21 -20.37 -4.23 -2.92
N SER A 22 -19.67 -3.91 -1.82
CA SER A 22 -19.40 -2.51 -1.40
C SER A 22 -18.05 -1.94 -1.87
N GLN A 23 -17.18 -2.78 -2.41
CA GLN A 23 -15.84 -2.39 -2.88
C GLN A 23 -15.63 -2.81 -4.34
N GLU A 24 -16.61 -3.43 -4.99
CA GLU A 24 -16.48 -3.73 -6.40
C GLU A 24 -16.54 -2.43 -7.21
N LEU A 25 -15.42 -2.08 -7.85
CA LEU A 25 -15.39 -1.00 -8.83
C LEU A 25 -16.24 -1.39 -10.04
N LYS A 26 -17.05 -0.45 -10.51
CA LYS A 26 -17.92 -0.61 -11.68
C LYS A 26 -17.61 0.45 -12.74
N GLY A 27 -18.04 0.18 -13.97
CA GLY A 27 -17.95 1.14 -15.07
C GLY A 27 -16.56 1.74 -15.26
N LYS A 28 -16.50 3.08 -15.28
CA LYS A 28 -15.29 3.86 -15.51
C LYS A 28 -14.19 3.59 -14.48
N ASP A 29 -14.53 3.49 -13.20
CA ASP A 29 -13.53 3.33 -12.13
C ASP A 29 -12.81 1.98 -12.24
N LYS A 30 -13.51 0.93 -12.66
CA LYS A 30 -12.89 -0.39 -12.95
C LYS A 30 -11.88 -0.31 -14.09
N LEU A 31 -12.17 0.50 -15.12
CA LEU A 31 -11.26 0.71 -16.25
C LEU A 31 -10.03 1.52 -15.83
N ILE A 32 -10.24 2.57 -15.03
CA ILE A 32 -9.16 3.40 -14.46
C ILE A 32 -8.26 2.53 -13.58
N PHE A 33 -8.82 1.68 -12.73
CA PHE A 33 -8.06 0.78 -11.86
C PHE A 33 -7.12 -0.13 -12.64
N LYS A 34 -7.65 -0.83 -13.66
CA LYS A 34 -6.84 -1.71 -14.53
C LYS A 34 -5.74 -0.95 -15.25
N LYS A 35 -6.02 0.30 -15.67
CA LYS A 35 -5.02 1.17 -16.28
C LYS A 35 -3.92 1.53 -15.29
N ALA A 36 -4.27 1.87 -14.05
CA ALA A 36 -3.34 2.16 -12.98
C ALA A 36 -2.46 0.94 -12.65
N GLU A 37 -3.03 -0.26 -12.51
CA GLU A 37 -2.27 -1.50 -12.30
C GLU A 37 -1.26 -1.76 -13.42
N LYS A 38 -1.69 -1.61 -14.68
CA LYS A 38 -0.78 -1.73 -15.83
C LYS A 38 0.38 -0.73 -15.74
N LEU A 39 0.13 0.50 -15.32
CA LEU A 39 1.16 1.52 -15.13
C LEU A 39 2.10 1.17 -13.97
N THR A 40 1.58 0.63 -12.86
CA THR A 40 2.37 0.11 -11.74
C THR A 40 3.33 -0.98 -12.20
N HIS A 41 2.87 -1.94 -13.00
CA HIS A 41 3.72 -2.98 -13.58
C HIS A 41 4.80 -2.42 -14.53
N GLN A 42 4.47 -1.33 -15.24
CA GLN A 42 5.43 -0.59 -16.08
C GLN A 42 6.36 0.32 -15.27
N LYS A 43 6.28 0.31 -13.94
CA LYS A 43 7.02 1.20 -13.02
C LYS A 43 6.76 2.70 -13.26
N LYS A 44 5.64 3.04 -13.88
CA LYS A 44 5.17 4.42 -14.10
C LYS A 44 4.39 4.91 -12.88
N TYR A 45 5.07 4.92 -11.74
CA TYR A 45 4.46 5.02 -10.42
C TYR A 45 3.69 6.32 -10.18
N LEU A 46 4.24 7.47 -10.55
CA LEU A 46 3.54 8.76 -10.40
C LEU A 46 2.24 8.80 -11.21
N THR A 47 2.27 8.29 -12.45
CA THR A 47 1.08 8.19 -13.29
C THR A 47 0.08 7.18 -12.74
N ALA A 48 0.55 6.05 -12.20
CA ALA A 48 -0.32 5.06 -11.56
C ALA A 48 -1.03 5.65 -10.32
N ILE A 49 -0.29 6.35 -9.44
CA ILE A 49 -0.85 7.05 -8.27
C ILE A 49 -1.93 8.02 -8.72
N HIS A 50 -1.69 8.83 -9.75
CA HIS A 50 -2.68 9.78 -10.25
C HIS A 50 -4.02 9.10 -10.62
N TYR A 51 -3.99 7.99 -11.36
CA TYR A 51 -5.22 7.25 -11.69
C TYR A 51 -5.85 6.57 -10.48
N TYR A 52 -5.06 6.05 -9.54
CA TYR A 52 -5.61 5.51 -8.30
C TYR A 52 -6.30 6.61 -7.47
N GLU A 53 -5.70 7.81 -7.37
CA GLU A 53 -6.31 8.96 -6.69
C GLU A 53 -7.61 9.42 -7.36
N GLU A 54 -7.75 9.29 -8.69
CA GLU A 54 -9.03 9.55 -9.37
C GLU A 54 -10.15 8.64 -8.86
N ILE A 55 -9.88 7.37 -8.61
CA ILE A 55 -10.87 6.42 -8.04
C ILE A 55 -11.24 6.83 -6.62
N LEU A 56 -10.26 7.29 -5.83
CA LEU A 56 -10.47 7.66 -4.43
C LEU A 56 -11.31 8.93 -4.25
N LYS A 57 -11.52 9.73 -5.30
CA LYS A 57 -12.42 10.90 -5.24
C LYS A 57 -13.89 10.53 -5.02
N SER A 58 -14.30 9.35 -5.49
CA SER A 58 -15.68 8.87 -5.40
C SER A 58 -15.85 7.72 -4.41
N ASN A 59 -14.78 6.97 -4.13
CA ASN A 59 -14.85 5.74 -3.35
C ASN A 59 -13.53 5.42 -2.63
N GLU A 60 -13.59 5.29 -1.30
CA GLU A 60 -12.49 4.72 -0.49
C GLU A 60 -12.36 3.21 -0.75
N HIS A 61 -11.78 2.90 -1.91
CA HIS A 61 -11.55 1.54 -2.38
C HIS A 61 -10.27 0.97 -1.75
N VAL A 62 -10.41 -0.05 -0.91
CA VAL A 62 -9.34 -0.68 -0.11
C VAL A 62 -8.15 -1.09 -0.96
N GLU A 63 -8.39 -1.78 -2.08
CA GLU A 63 -7.30 -2.27 -2.94
C GLU A 63 -6.56 -1.11 -3.64
N THR A 64 -7.28 -0.02 -3.96
CA THR A 64 -6.67 1.21 -4.49
C THR A 64 -5.76 1.87 -3.44
N LEU A 65 -6.23 1.98 -2.20
CA LEU A 65 -5.45 2.54 -1.08
C LEU A 65 -4.18 1.72 -0.84
N MET A 66 -4.30 0.39 -0.82
CA MET A 66 -3.16 -0.51 -0.65
C MET A 66 -2.15 -0.38 -1.79
N ASN A 67 -2.61 -0.33 -3.05
CA ASN A 67 -1.71 -0.16 -4.19
C ASN A 67 -0.94 1.17 -4.15
N ILE A 68 -1.57 2.27 -3.75
CA ILE A 68 -0.85 3.54 -3.55
C ILE A 68 0.18 3.39 -2.42
N ALA A 69 -0.19 2.77 -1.30
CA ALA A 69 0.71 2.54 -0.18
C ALA A 69 1.94 1.73 -0.59
N ASP A 70 1.75 0.64 -1.34
CA ASP A 70 2.82 -0.20 -1.89
C ASP A 70 3.76 0.60 -2.79
N ILE A 71 3.23 1.47 -3.65
CA ILE A 71 4.05 2.32 -4.50
C ILE A 71 4.95 3.24 -3.67
N TYR A 72 4.41 3.89 -2.64
CA TYR A 72 5.18 4.73 -1.72
C TYR A 72 6.20 3.93 -0.89
N PHE A 73 5.89 2.67 -0.59
CA PHE A 73 6.74 1.76 0.14
C PHE A 73 7.96 1.28 -0.69
N ILE A 74 7.76 0.92 -1.97
CA ILE A 74 8.80 0.23 -2.76
C ILE A 74 9.57 1.12 -3.74
N SER A 75 8.97 2.20 -4.28
CA SER A 75 9.40 2.66 -5.61
C SER A 75 9.84 4.10 -5.79
N LEU A 76 9.57 4.99 -4.85
CA LEU A 76 10.03 6.36 -5.00
C LEU A 76 11.54 6.43 -4.72
N SER A 77 12.24 7.30 -5.45
CA SER A 77 13.68 7.58 -5.30
C SER A 77 14.09 7.83 -3.84
N GLN A 78 13.13 8.27 -3.03
CA GLN A 78 13.12 8.12 -1.59
C GLN A 78 11.84 7.41 -1.18
N LYS A 79 11.95 6.17 -0.67
CA LYS A 79 10.83 5.46 -0.05
C LYS A 79 10.16 6.39 0.96
N ASN A 80 8.84 6.47 0.91
CA ASN A 80 8.08 7.35 1.79
C ASN A 80 7.19 6.53 2.71
N TYR A 81 7.81 5.98 3.76
CA TYR A 81 7.12 5.13 4.74
C TYR A 81 6.00 5.87 5.47
N ASN A 82 6.12 7.20 5.66
CA ASN A 82 5.05 8.00 6.25
C ASN A 82 3.80 8.04 5.37
N LYS A 83 3.96 8.28 4.06
CA LYS A 83 2.83 8.23 3.12
C LYS A 83 2.29 6.81 2.97
N ALA A 84 3.16 5.81 2.89
CA ALA A 84 2.71 4.41 2.85
C ALA A 84 1.86 4.07 4.08
N LEU A 85 2.31 4.46 5.28
CA LEU A 85 1.58 4.30 6.53
C LEU A 85 0.20 4.96 6.49
N GLU A 86 0.12 6.21 6.03
CA GLU A 86 -1.15 6.95 5.90
C GLU A 86 -2.16 6.16 5.05
N PHE A 87 -1.76 5.70 3.86
CA PHE A 87 -2.64 4.96 2.97
C PHE A 87 -3.01 3.58 3.51
N TYR A 88 -2.11 2.88 4.21
CA TYR A 88 -2.45 1.63 4.88
C TYR A 88 -3.44 1.82 6.02
N GLN A 89 -3.31 2.89 6.81
CA GLN A 89 -4.26 3.22 7.88
C GLN A 89 -5.65 3.57 7.31
N ARG A 90 -5.69 4.30 6.18
CA ARG A 90 -6.94 4.54 5.45
C ARG A 90 -7.57 3.23 4.96
N ALA A 91 -6.78 2.30 4.41
CA ALA A 91 -7.26 0.99 3.99
C ALA A 91 -7.83 0.19 5.17
N GLU A 92 -7.15 0.15 6.31
CA GLU A 92 -7.62 -0.51 7.53
C GLU A 92 -8.93 0.10 8.04
N SER A 93 -9.04 1.44 8.03
CA SER A 93 -10.26 2.17 8.38
C SER A 93 -11.42 1.82 7.44
N ALA A 94 -11.19 1.78 6.13
CA ALA A 94 -12.19 1.41 5.13
C ALA A 94 -12.66 -0.06 5.31
N ILE A 95 -11.74 -0.98 5.60
CA ILE A 95 -12.08 -2.38 5.93
C ILE A 95 -12.97 -2.44 7.19
N ASN A 96 -12.58 -1.76 8.27
CA ASN A 96 -13.34 -1.76 9.52
C ASN A 96 -14.72 -1.12 9.34
N SER A 97 -14.82 -0.03 8.59
CA SER A 97 -16.09 0.61 8.23
C SER A 97 -17.01 -0.34 7.45
N ALA A 98 -16.48 -1.08 6.48
CA ALA A 98 -17.25 -2.08 5.74
C ALA A 98 -17.74 -3.22 6.66
N ILE A 99 -16.89 -3.74 7.54
CA ILE A 99 -17.26 -4.76 8.53
C ILE A 99 -18.35 -4.25 9.46
N ASN A 100 -18.27 -3.01 9.94
CA ASN A 100 -19.28 -2.43 10.81
C ASN A 100 -20.64 -2.32 10.14
N LYS A 101 -20.67 -1.97 8.83
CA LYS A 101 -21.91 -1.94 8.03
C LYS A 101 -22.49 -3.33 7.78
N ASN A 102 -21.67 -4.37 7.76
CA ASN A 102 -22.13 -5.75 7.62
C ASN A 102 -21.17 -6.71 8.36
N ARG A 103 -21.50 -7.02 9.61
CA ARG A 103 -20.65 -7.86 10.48
C ARG A 103 -20.35 -9.24 9.90
N LYS A 104 -21.17 -9.78 9.00
CA LYS A 104 -20.91 -11.05 8.31
C LYS A 104 -19.64 -10.99 7.44
N LEU A 105 -19.20 -9.79 7.04
CA LEU A 105 -17.97 -9.59 6.26
C LEU A 105 -16.72 -10.05 7.01
N GLU A 106 -16.67 -9.90 8.33
CA GLU A 106 -15.51 -10.25 9.14
C GLU A 106 -15.14 -11.74 9.04
N LYS A 107 -16.14 -12.60 8.82
CA LYS A 107 -15.92 -14.05 8.69
C LYS A 107 -15.36 -14.43 7.33
N ARG A 108 -15.37 -13.51 6.34
CA ARG A 108 -14.95 -13.81 4.97
C ARG A 108 -13.43 -13.86 4.89
N LYS A 109 -12.91 -14.95 4.33
CA LYS A 109 -11.47 -15.22 4.17
C LYS A 109 -10.72 -14.01 3.57
N LYS A 110 -11.20 -13.48 2.44
CA LYS A 110 -10.57 -12.31 1.77
C LYS A 110 -10.49 -11.06 2.67
N ILE A 111 -11.52 -10.79 3.48
CA ILE A 111 -11.51 -9.63 4.40
C ILE A 111 -10.50 -9.83 5.53
N LYS A 112 -10.41 -11.06 6.07
CA LYS A 112 -9.39 -11.39 7.08
C LYS A 112 -7.97 -11.25 6.52
N GLU A 113 -7.74 -11.75 5.32
CA GLU A 113 -6.44 -11.64 4.63
C GLU A 113 -6.09 -10.17 4.38
N LEU A 114 -7.00 -9.37 3.83
CA LEU A 114 -6.78 -7.93 3.61
C LEU A 114 -6.47 -7.19 4.92
N LYS A 115 -7.23 -7.46 5.98
CA LYS A 115 -7.01 -6.86 7.30
C LYS A 115 -5.63 -7.23 7.83
N GLN A 116 -5.27 -8.52 7.79
CA GLN A 116 -3.96 -8.99 8.24
C GLN A 116 -2.81 -8.35 7.46
N THR A 117 -2.93 -8.26 6.14
CA THR A 117 -1.95 -7.60 5.28
C THR A 117 -1.79 -6.13 5.64
N CYS A 118 -2.90 -5.39 5.81
CA CYS A 118 -2.84 -3.98 6.23
C CYS A 118 -2.13 -3.83 7.57
N THR A 119 -2.54 -4.60 8.58
CA THR A 119 -1.92 -4.54 9.91
C THR A 119 -0.42 -4.87 9.87
N ASN A 120 -0.01 -5.86 9.08
CA ASN A 120 1.40 -6.21 8.91
C ASN A 120 2.18 -5.08 8.24
N ASN A 121 1.66 -4.50 7.17
CA ASN A 121 2.34 -3.43 6.44
C ASN A 121 2.42 -2.13 7.25
N ILE A 122 1.41 -1.83 8.07
CA ILE A 122 1.47 -0.74 9.06
C ILE A 122 2.63 -0.95 10.02
N LYS A 123 2.78 -2.14 10.61
CA LYS A 123 3.87 -2.46 11.53
C LYS A 123 5.25 -2.29 10.87
N ILE A 124 5.39 -2.76 9.64
CA ILE A 124 6.63 -2.63 8.87
C ILE A 124 6.95 -1.15 8.60
N CYS A 125 5.97 -0.35 8.19
CA CYS A 125 6.16 1.09 7.97
C CYS A 125 6.62 1.78 9.26
N LEU A 126 5.97 1.50 10.39
CA LEU A 126 6.33 2.06 11.69
C LEU A 126 7.76 1.71 12.09
N SER A 127 8.18 0.45 11.91
CA SER A 127 9.54 0.01 12.20
C SER A 127 10.60 0.77 11.38
N HIS A 128 10.36 0.95 10.07
CA HIS A 128 11.27 1.74 9.23
C HIS A 128 11.30 3.24 9.58
N ILE A 129 10.16 3.81 9.96
CA ILE A 129 10.09 5.21 10.41
C ILE A 129 10.90 5.39 11.70
N GLU A 130 10.77 4.45 12.65
CA GLU A 130 11.53 4.45 13.90
C GLU A 130 13.04 4.35 13.64
N GLU A 131 13.48 3.38 12.85
CA GLU A 131 14.89 3.19 12.47
C GLU A 131 15.49 4.45 11.82
N PHE A 132 14.74 5.09 10.93
CA PHE A 132 15.16 6.33 10.28
C PHE A 132 15.32 7.47 11.30
N ASN A 133 14.36 7.62 12.21
CA ASN A 133 14.39 8.65 13.25
C ASN A 133 15.56 8.44 14.22
N GLU A 134 15.83 7.20 14.61
CA GLU A 134 17.00 6.87 15.41
C GLU A 134 18.31 7.20 14.71
N THR A 135 18.43 6.82 13.44
CA THR A 135 19.63 7.09 12.63
C THR A 135 19.88 8.59 12.52
N LYS A 136 18.83 9.37 12.27
CA LYS A 136 18.90 10.84 12.24
C LYS A 136 19.35 11.42 13.59
N LYS A 137 18.85 10.88 14.71
CA LYS A 137 19.25 11.29 16.06
C LYS A 137 20.73 10.99 16.33
N ARG A 138 21.19 9.79 15.98
CA ARG A 138 22.60 9.36 16.13
C ARG A 138 23.53 10.23 15.29
N HIS A 139 23.16 10.53 14.04
CA HIS A 139 23.94 11.40 13.17
C HIS A 139 24.06 12.83 13.74
N LYS A 140 22.95 13.41 14.22
CA LYS A 140 22.97 14.74 14.87
C LYS A 140 23.87 14.76 16.10
N ALA A 141 23.84 13.70 16.91
CA ALA A 141 24.69 13.58 18.10
C ALA A 141 26.18 13.44 17.73
N ALA A 142 26.51 12.66 16.70
CA ALA A 142 27.88 12.51 16.21
C ALA A 142 28.45 13.83 15.68
N LYS A 143 27.67 14.57 14.88
CA LYS A 143 28.07 15.89 14.38
C LYS A 143 28.40 16.86 15.51
N LYS A 144 27.54 16.94 16.54
CA LYS A 144 27.78 17.81 17.70
C LYS A 144 29.08 17.45 18.46
N ARG A 145 29.46 16.17 18.51
CA ARG A 145 30.72 15.73 19.13
C ARG A 145 31.92 16.22 18.32
N LEU A 146 31.92 16.01 17.01
CA LEU A 146 32.97 16.48 16.10
C LEU A 146 33.15 18.00 16.17
N ASP A 147 32.05 18.76 16.17
CA ASP A 147 32.09 20.22 16.25
C ASP A 147 32.72 20.69 17.59
N ASN A 148 32.43 19.99 18.69
CA ASN A 148 33.01 20.30 20.01
C ASN A 148 34.48 19.90 20.14
N ASP A 149 34.90 18.82 19.47
CA ASP A 149 36.29 18.35 19.49
C ASP A 149 37.19 19.22 18.60
N ASN A 150 36.65 19.83 17.53
CA ASN A 150 37.37 20.78 16.67
C ASN A 150 37.54 22.19 17.30
N LEU A 151 36.93 22.44 18.46
CA LEU A 151 37.03 23.71 19.21
C LEU A 151 37.98 23.62 20.42
N LYS A 152 38.61 22.45 20.65
CA LYS A 152 39.61 22.21 21.69
C LYS A 152 40.99 22.08 21.09
#